data_AF-A0A9D7N0H4-F1
#
_entry.id   AF-A0A9D7N0H4-F1
#
_cell.length_a   1.000
_cell.length_b   1.000
_cell.length_c   1.000
_cell.angle_alpha   90.00
_cell.angle_beta   90.00
_cell.angle_gamma   90.00
#
_symmetry.space_group_name_H-M   'P 1'
#
loop_
_entity.id
_entity.type
_entity.pdbx_description
1 polymer ?
#
loop_
_entity_poly.entity_id
_entity_poly.type
_entity_poly.pdbx_seq_one_letter_code
_entity_poly.pdbx_strand_id
1 'polypeptide(L)'
;MRYLSGIQPSGILHLGNYFGAIRQHIRSQEDHDAYYFIADYHALTTLKEPEKLRGYVRDAVLDYLALGLDPRKAVIFRQSDVPEVTELAWILSTLTPMGLLERCTSYKDKIAKGIDADHGLFAYPVLMAADILLYDAQRVPVGKDQKQHLEVTRDIAQRFNHLYGETLVVPEAEIDERTALVPGIDGQKMSKSYGNTIEMFATEKQLKKTCGKIVTDSRSVEEPKEPEGNNVYELFKLFATETELADMASRYRAGGYGYGEAKMALHAKILEYFGPARARREELVKDPGAVDAILRDGASRARGGTAHPGARASRRRAALARACSSSPCSRSTCSRSSPERAGAPPQAEGKSAIARTSSAARSPGACSAARRSPCSRSSRRAAASRRCALWDMRSSASGCRSSAGAACARRADAVRCSERSSSCSAARASSPIPGRAASSPGASPSTPSSSNGAHPPRPRRRSAAPR
;
A
#
# COMPACT_ATOMS: atom_id res chain seq x y z
N MET A 1 17.06 -13.24 12.09
CA MET A 1 15.72 -12.68 12.39
C MET A 1 15.03 -12.38 11.07
N ARG A 2 13.70 -12.42 10.99
CA ARG A 2 12.97 -12.04 9.78
C ARG A 2 12.59 -10.56 9.79
N TYR A 3 12.86 -9.89 8.68
CA TYR A 3 12.64 -8.47 8.46
C TYR A 3 11.66 -8.30 7.29
N LEU A 4 10.60 -7.52 7.46
CA LEU A 4 9.56 -7.34 6.45
C LEU A 4 9.28 -5.84 6.23
N SER A 5 9.27 -5.38 4.98
CA SER A 5 8.89 -4.00 4.65
C SER A 5 8.05 -3.92 3.38
N GLY A 6 7.02 -3.06 3.41
CA GLY A 6 6.04 -2.88 2.34
C GLY A 6 6.24 -1.56 1.59
N ILE A 7 6.34 -1.63 0.27
CA ILE A 7 6.59 -0.51 -0.62
C ILE A 7 5.30 -0.19 -1.39
N GLN A 8 4.56 0.85 -0.99
CA GLN A 8 3.35 1.26 -1.74
C GLN A 8 3.74 1.94 -3.08
N PRO A 9 3.34 1.40 -4.24
CA PRO A 9 3.62 1.96 -5.57
C PRO A 9 2.79 3.21 -5.84
N SER A 10 3.15 4.32 -5.20
CA SER A 10 2.44 5.60 -5.14
C SER A 10 3.04 6.68 -6.06
N GLY A 11 3.70 6.29 -7.15
CA GLY A 11 4.48 7.18 -8.03
C GLY A 11 5.99 6.98 -7.92
N ILE A 12 6.75 7.65 -8.78
CA ILE A 12 8.22 7.59 -8.90
C ILE A 12 8.91 7.81 -7.54
N LEU A 13 10.00 7.08 -7.27
CA LEU A 13 10.74 7.17 -6.01
C LEU A 13 11.74 8.34 -6.00
N HIS A 14 11.83 8.99 -4.85
CA HIS A 14 12.62 10.22 -4.63
C HIS A 14 13.65 10.06 -3.51
N LEU A 15 14.57 11.02 -3.36
CA LEU A 15 15.64 10.98 -2.33
C LEU A 15 15.11 10.72 -0.92
N GLY A 16 13.94 11.28 -0.59
CA GLY A 16 13.22 11.02 0.67
C GLY A 16 12.83 9.56 0.89
N ASN A 17 12.57 8.78 -0.18
CA ASN A 17 12.41 7.32 -0.04
C ASN A 17 13.76 6.63 0.13
N TYR A 18 14.79 7.07 -0.59
CA TYR A 18 16.11 6.45 -0.55
C TYR A 18 16.76 6.54 0.83
N PHE A 19 17.00 7.75 1.32
CA PHE A 19 17.62 7.98 2.62
C PHE A 19 16.68 7.66 3.79
N GLY A 20 15.35 7.71 3.56
CA GLY A 20 14.35 7.42 4.58
C GLY A 20 13.97 5.93 4.74
N ALA A 21 14.32 5.05 3.80
CA ALA A 21 14.01 3.61 3.90
C ALA A 21 14.88 2.71 3.00
N ILE A 22 14.98 3.00 1.69
CA ILE A 22 15.56 2.05 0.72
C ILE A 22 17.05 1.75 1.04
N ARG A 23 17.81 2.75 1.48
CA ARG A 23 19.21 2.60 1.92
C ARG A 23 19.36 1.71 3.17
N GLN A 24 18.35 1.65 4.04
CA GLN A 24 18.30 0.70 5.16
C GLN A 24 17.99 -0.70 4.64
N HIS A 25 16.95 -0.85 3.81
CA HIS A 25 16.56 -2.15 3.22
C HIS A 25 17.73 -2.84 2.49
N ILE A 26 18.51 -2.09 1.70
CA ILE A 26 19.68 -2.60 0.97
C ILE A 26 20.84 -3.01 1.89
N ARG A 27 20.88 -2.51 3.14
CA ARG A 27 21.83 -2.97 4.16
C ARG A 27 21.30 -4.19 4.92
N SER A 28 20.05 -4.15 5.35
CA SER A 28 19.39 -5.23 6.11
C SER A 28 19.31 -6.57 5.37
N GLN A 29 19.49 -6.61 4.04
CA GLN A 29 19.57 -7.87 3.28
C GLN A 29 20.81 -8.74 3.60
N GLU A 30 21.83 -8.19 4.25
CA GLU A 30 23.04 -8.94 4.63
C GLU A 30 22.87 -9.67 5.98
N ASP A 31 22.18 -9.03 6.93
CA ASP A 31 22.07 -9.49 8.32
C ASP A 31 20.76 -10.25 8.64
N HIS A 32 19.76 -10.20 7.75
CA HIS A 32 18.40 -10.65 8.03
C HIS A 32 17.77 -11.48 6.91
N ASP A 33 16.83 -12.35 7.30
CA ASP A 33 15.91 -13.02 6.37
C ASP A 33 14.88 -11.99 5.89
N ALA A 34 15.22 -11.30 4.80
CA ALA A 34 14.62 -10.03 4.40
C ALA A 34 13.56 -10.17 3.29
N TYR A 35 12.36 -9.69 3.56
CA TYR A 35 11.19 -9.72 2.68
C TYR A 35 10.74 -8.29 2.32
N TYR A 36 10.66 -8.00 1.02
CA TYR A 36 10.26 -6.71 0.47
C TYR A 36 9.11 -6.90 -0.50
N PHE A 37 7.95 -6.30 -0.22
CA PHE A 37 6.77 -6.47 -1.05
C PHE A 37 6.29 -5.16 -1.66
N ILE A 38 5.98 -5.17 -2.95
CA ILE A 38 5.29 -4.06 -3.59
C ILE A 38 3.81 -4.15 -3.24
N ALA A 39 3.36 -3.21 -2.40
CA ALA A 39 2.05 -3.18 -1.77
C ALA A 39 0.97 -2.65 -2.72
N ASP A 40 0.72 -3.38 -3.81
CA ASP A 40 -0.14 -2.93 -4.91
C ASP A 40 -1.65 -3.00 -4.59
N TYR A 41 -2.10 -3.94 -3.74
CA TYR A 41 -3.48 -3.86 -3.21
C TYR A 41 -3.68 -2.64 -2.31
N HIS A 42 -2.69 -2.26 -1.49
CA HIS A 42 -2.77 -1.01 -0.72
C HIS A 42 -2.83 0.23 -1.61
N ALA A 43 -2.17 0.21 -2.77
CA ALA A 43 -2.25 1.31 -3.73
C ALA A 43 -3.67 1.51 -4.29
N LEU A 44 -4.49 0.47 -4.43
CA LEU A 44 -5.89 0.58 -4.88
C LEU A 44 -6.79 1.43 -3.97
N THR A 45 -6.37 1.72 -2.72
CA THR A 45 -7.06 2.69 -1.84
C THR A 45 -7.00 4.13 -2.36
N THR A 46 -6.07 4.45 -3.28
CA THR A 46 -5.82 5.83 -3.75
C THR A 46 -5.57 5.94 -5.26
N LEU A 47 -5.04 4.90 -5.90
CA LEU A 47 -4.75 4.85 -7.33
C LEU A 47 -5.67 3.84 -8.01
N LYS A 48 -6.66 4.34 -8.76
CA LYS A 48 -7.65 3.52 -9.49
C LYS A 48 -7.25 3.26 -10.97
N GLU A 49 -6.18 3.90 -11.46
CA GLU A 49 -5.73 3.83 -12.86
C GLU A 49 -4.78 2.63 -13.10
N PRO A 50 -5.17 1.59 -13.86
CA PRO A 50 -4.40 0.34 -13.95
C PRO A 50 -3.01 0.48 -14.57
N GLU A 51 -2.89 1.27 -15.64
CA GLU A 51 -1.62 1.45 -16.35
C GLU A 51 -0.57 2.18 -15.49
N LYS A 52 -1.00 3.20 -14.73
CA LYS A 52 -0.12 3.89 -13.77
C LYS A 52 0.30 2.96 -12.64
N LEU A 53 -0.60 2.12 -12.11
CA LEU A 53 -0.26 1.15 -11.08
C LEU A 53 0.77 0.13 -11.59
N ARG A 54 0.57 -0.46 -12.78
CA ARG A 54 1.55 -1.38 -13.38
C ARG A 54 2.90 -0.70 -13.61
N GLY A 55 2.90 0.54 -14.09
CA GLY A 55 4.10 1.37 -14.23
C GLY A 55 4.84 1.54 -12.89
N TYR A 56 4.17 2.08 -11.87
CA TYR A 56 4.78 2.31 -10.55
C TYR A 56 5.23 1.03 -9.84
N VAL A 57 4.54 -0.10 -10.03
CA VAL A 57 4.99 -1.41 -9.55
C VAL A 57 6.29 -1.81 -10.23
N ARG A 58 6.37 -1.70 -11.55
CA ARG A 58 7.57 -2.04 -12.33
C ARG A 58 8.74 -1.11 -12.01
N ASP A 59 8.50 0.20 -11.95
CA ASP A 59 9.52 1.20 -11.59
C ASP A 59 10.05 0.98 -10.16
N ALA A 60 9.20 0.69 -9.18
CA ALA A 60 9.66 0.43 -7.81
C ALA A 60 10.58 -0.80 -7.72
N VAL A 61 10.31 -1.87 -8.47
CA VAL A 61 11.16 -3.07 -8.53
C VAL A 61 12.47 -2.76 -9.25
N LEU A 62 12.42 -2.10 -10.40
CA LEU A 62 13.60 -1.64 -11.14
C LEU A 62 14.52 -0.77 -10.28
N ASP A 63 13.95 0.18 -9.54
CA ASP A 63 14.68 1.07 -8.64
C ASP A 63 15.38 0.29 -7.51
N TYR A 64 14.68 -0.62 -6.82
CA TYR A 64 15.28 -1.43 -5.76
C TYR A 64 16.43 -2.32 -6.26
N LEU A 65 16.24 -2.99 -7.40
CA LEU A 65 17.28 -3.81 -8.03
C LEU A 65 18.47 -2.94 -8.47
N ALA A 66 18.22 -1.79 -9.09
CA ALA A 66 19.25 -0.86 -9.53
C ALA A 66 20.08 -0.29 -8.36
N LEU A 67 19.44 0.05 -7.25
CA LEU A 67 20.08 0.65 -6.07
C LEU A 67 20.93 -0.34 -5.27
N GLY A 68 20.75 -1.65 -5.42
CA GLY A 68 21.60 -2.65 -4.77
C GLY A 68 20.89 -3.85 -4.13
N LEU A 69 19.57 -4.00 -4.27
CA LEU A 69 18.91 -5.23 -3.79
C LEU A 69 19.37 -6.44 -4.62
N ASP A 70 19.72 -7.53 -3.94
CA ASP A 70 20.06 -8.82 -4.54
C ASP A 70 18.92 -9.84 -4.25
N PRO A 71 18.13 -10.24 -5.26
CA PRO A 71 17.08 -11.24 -5.11
C PRO A 71 17.55 -12.59 -4.55
N ARG A 72 18.86 -12.89 -4.58
CA ARG A 72 19.42 -14.12 -4.00
C ARG A 72 19.54 -14.02 -2.48
N LYS A 73 19.64 -12.81 -1.93
CA LYS A 73 19.72 -12.53 -0.49
C LYS A 73 18.33 -12.22 0.08
N ALA A 74 17.63 -11.25 -0.52
CA ALA A 74 16.30 -10.82 -0.10
C ALA A 74 15.19 -11.37 -1.02
N VAL A 75 14.00 -11.58 -0.47
CA VAL A 75 12.80 -11.93 -1.24
C VAL A 75 12.10 -10.64 -1.69
N ILE A 76 12.05 -10.36 -3.00
CA ILE A 76 11.26 -9.24 -3.56
C ILE A 76 10.09 -9.74 -4.41
N PHE A 77 8.88 -9.30 -4.08
CA PHE A 77 7.64 -9.80 -4.69
C PHE A 77 6.54 -8.74 -4.75
N ARG A 78 5.43 -9.04 -5.43
CA ARG A 78 4.22 -8.20 -5.49
C ARG A 78 3.17 -8.74 -4.54
N GLN A 79 2.46 -7.87 -3.82
CA GLN A 79 1.44 -8.27 -2.84
C GLN A 79 0.33 -9.12 -3.50
N SER A 80 -0.13 -8.72 -4.69
CA SER A 80 -1.14 -9.47 -5.46
C SER A 80 -0.69 -10.83 -6.03
N ASP A 81 0.62 -11.12 -6.06
CA ASP A 81 1.14 -12.43 -6.46
C ASP A 81 1.07 -13.46 -5.28
N VAL A 82 0.65 -13.03 -4.08
CA VAL A 82 0.48 -13.85 -2.86
C VAL A 82 -1.00 -13.84 -2.40
N PRO A 83 -1.88 -14.65 -3.02
CA PRO A 83 -3.32 -14.63 -2.73
C PRO A 83 -3.67 -14.97 -1.27
N GLU A 84 -2.82 -15.73 -0.58
CA GLU A 84 -2.97 -16.10 0.83
C GLU A 84 -3.14 -14.88 1.77
N VAL A 85 -2.63 -13.70 1.39
CA VAL A 85 -2.80 -12.47 2.18
C VAL A 85 -4.25 -11.99 2.21
N THR A 86 -5.01 -12.21 1.15
CA THR A 86 -6.42 -11.80 1.06
C THR A 86 -7.33 -12.70 1.89
N GLU A 87 -7.04 -14.01 1.93
CA GLU A 87 -7.72 -14.96 2.79
C GLU A 87 -7.44 -14.66 4.28
N LEU A 88 -6.18 -14.39 4.62
CA LEU A 88 -5.81 -13.99 5.98
C LEU A 88 -6.44 -12.66 6.38
N ALA A 89 -6.45 -11.64 5.50
CA ALA A 89 -7.12 -10.37 5.76
C ALA A 89 -8.61 -10.56 6.07
N TRP A 90 -9.33 -11.38 5.30
CA TRP A 90 -10.73 -11.70 5.59
C TRP A 90 -10.91 -12.41 6.95
N ILE A 91 -10.02 -13.35 7.30
CA ILE A 91 -10.01 -14.01 8.60
C ILE A 91 -9.85 -12.99 9.74
N LEU A 92 -8.86 -12.11 9.65
CA LEU A 92 -8.57 -11.08 10.65
C LEU A 92 -9.68 -10.03 10.74
N SER A 93 -10.33 -9.68 9.62
CA SER A 93 -11.50 -8.77 9.61
C SER A 93 -12.62 -9.28 10.50
N THR A 94 -12.90 -10.59 10.50
CA THR A 94 -13.95 -11.17 11.39
C THR A 94 -13.63 -11.14 12.88
N LEU A 95 -12.40 -10.78 13.25
CA LEU A 95 -11.98 -10.57 14.64
C LEU A 95 -11.86 -9.09 15.01
N THR A 96 -11.67 -8.20 14.03
CA THR A 96 -11.29 -6.80 14.25
C THR A 96 -12.50 -5.95 14.68
N PRO A 97 -12.50 -5.31 15.87
CA PRO A 97 -13.59 -4.44 16.28
C PRO A 97 -13.62 -3.14 15.46
N MET A 98 -14.78 -2.70 14.98
CA MET A 98 -14.95 -1.46 14.21
C MET A 98 -14.28 -0.24 14.87
N GLY A 99 -14.50 -0.08 16.18
CA GLY A 99 -13.90 1.00 16.98
C GLY A 99 -12.37 1.02 17.03
N LEU A 100 -11.68 -0.06 16.66
CA LEU A 100 -10.21 -0.06 16.52
C LEU A 100 -9.79 0.68 15.23
N LEU A 101 -10.51 0.44 14.13
CA LEU A 101 -10.29 1.09 12.84
C LEU A 101 -10.74 2.56 12.85
N GLU A 102 -11.88 2.87 13.49
CA GLU A 102 -12.37 4.24 13.71
C GLU A 102 -11.41 5.14 14.52
N ARG A 103 -10.44 4.55 15.23
CA ARG A 103 -9.39 5.28 15.96
C ARG A 103 -8.11 5.52 15.14
N CYS A 104 -7.98 4.92 13.95
CA CYS A 104 -6.82 5.13 13.09
C CYS A 104 -6.75 6.58 12.60
N THR A 105 -5.66 7.29 12.91
CA THR A 105 -5.46 8.69 12.48
C THR A 105 -5.35 8.77 10.96
N SER A 106 -4.65 7.81 10.36
CA SER A 106 -4.43 7.73 8.91
C SER A 106 -5.71 7.69 8.07
N TYR A 107 -6.82 7.18 8.61
CA TYR A 107 -8.14 7.26 7.99
C TYR A 107 -8.63 8.72 8.02
N LYS A 108 -8.73 9.30 9.22
CA LYS A 108 -9.21 10.67 9.47
C LYS A 108 -8.41 11.72 8.69
N ASP A 109 -7.08 11.59 8.69
CA ASP A 109 -6.15 12.45 7.97
C ASP A 109 -6.31 12.39 6.44
N LYS A 110 -6.76 11.26 5.89
CA LYS A 110 -7.01 11.09 4.46
C LYS A 110 -8.38 11.65 4.08
N ILE A 111 -9.42 11.46 4.90
CA ILE A 111 -10.73 12.10 4.71
C ILE A 111 -10.60 13.63 4.81
N ALA A 112 -9.85 14.14 5.78
CA ALA A 112 -9.57 15.57 5.93
C ALA A 112 -8.76 16.19 4.76
N LYS A 113 -8.14 15.35 3.92
CA LYS A 113 -7.44 15.75 2.69
C LYS A 113 -8.30 15.55 1.43
N GLY A 114 -9.59 15.25 1.58
CA GLY A 114 -10.52 15.07 0.46
C GLY A 114 -10.39 13.75 -0.29
N ILE A 115 -9.84 12.70 0.35
CA ILE A 115 -9.87 11.33 -0.21
C ILE A 115 -11.20 10.68 0.21
N ASP A 116 -11.90 10.06 -0.74
CA ASP A 116 -13.18 9.39 -0.51
C ASP A 116 -13.12 8.31 0.56
N ALA A 117 -14.14 8.26 1.41
CA ALA A 117 -14.30 7.29 2.49
C ALA A 117 -14.73 5.89 1.99
N ASP A 118 -13.91 5.25 1.14
CA ASP A 118 -14.17 3.88 0.68
C ASP A 118 -13.83 2.81 1.73
N HIS A 119 -14.47 1.64 1.63
CA HIS A 119 -14.27 0.54 2.59
C HIS A 119 -12.83 0.01 2.59
N GLY A 120 -12.10 0.10 1.47
CA GLY A 120 -10.68 -0.25 1.41
C GLY A 120 -9.84 0.72 2.23
N LEU A 121 -10.11 2.02 2.12
CA LEU A 121 -9.47 3.06 2.93
C LEU A 121 -9.77 2.93 4.44
N PHE A 122 -10.92 2.37 4.82
CA PHE A 122 -11.22 2.05 6.22
C PHE A 122 -10.55 0.73 6.69
N ALA A 123 -10.57 -0.31 5.86
CA ALA A 123 -10.15 -1.66 6.23
C ALA A 123 -8.66 -2.00 5.98
N TYR A 124 -7.90 -1.17 5.25
CA TYR A 124 -6.49 -1.47 4.94
C TYR A 124 -5.57 -1.72 6.16
N PRO A 125 -5.81 -1.23 7.39
CA PRO A 125 -4.99 -1.64 8.54
C PRO A 125 -5.09 -3.15 8.83
N VAL A 126 -6.20 -3.79 8.47
CA VAL A 126 -6.38 -5.26 8.59
C VAL A 126 -5.65 -6.00 7.46
N LEU A 127 -5.61 -5.42 6.25
CA LEU A 127 -4.77 -5.94 5.16
C LEU A 127 -3.28 -5.82 5.52
N MET A 128 -2.85 -4.70 6.11
CA MET A 128 -1.48 -4.50 6.59
C MET A 128 -1.13 -5.47 7.74
N ALA A 129 -2.08 -5.72 8.65
CA ALA A 129 -1.93 -6.76 9.66
C ALA A 129 -1.79 -8.15 9.03
N ALA A 130 -2.55 -8.45 7.96
CA ALA A 130 -2.38 -9.69 7.22
C ALA A 130 -1.00 -9.77 6.54
N ASP A 131 -0.52 -8.71 5.86
CA ASP A 131 0.82 -8.67 5.27
C ASP A 131 1.90 -9.02 6.31
N ILE A 132 1.82 -8.43 7.52
CA ILE A 132 2.82 -8.63 8.58
C ILE A 132 2.74 -10.04 9.18
N LEU A 133 1.54 -10.46 9.56
CA LEU A 133 1.32 -11.72 10.29
C LEU A 133 1.43 -12.95 9.36
N LEU A 134 1.32 -12.77 8.05
CA LEU A 134 1.51 -13.82 7.04
C LEU A 134 2.94 -14.38 7.01
N TYR A 135 3.95 -13.62 7.45
CA TYR A 135 5.36 -14.02 7.38
C TYR A 135 6.02 -14.34 8.73
N ASP A 136 5.31 -14.32 9.86
CA ASP A 136 5.91 -14.45 11.22
C ASP A 136 7.01 -13.40 11.50
N ALA A 137 6.85 -12.15 11.03
CA ALA A 137 7.85 -11.11 11.25
C ALA A 137 7.97 -10.76 12.75
N GLN A 138 9.14 -10.97 13.37
CA GLN A 138 9.37 -10.62 14.78
C GLN A 138 9.48 -9.10 14.97
N ARG A 139 10.08 -8.41 14.01
CA ARG A 139 10.25 -6.95 14.01
C ARG A 139 9.85 -6.37 12.67
N VAL A 140 9.23 -5.19 12.73
CA VAL A 140 8.80 -4.44 11.55
C VAL A 140 9.41 -3.04 11.62
N PRO A 141 10.22 -2.62 10.64
CA PRO A 141 10.70 -1.25 10.52
C PRO A 141 9.51 -0.32 10.27
N VAL A 142 9.27 0.64 11.16
CA VAL A 142 8.15 1.58 11.04
C VAL A 142 8.59 3.02 11.30
N GLY A 143 8.18 3.92 10.39
CA GLY A 143 8.20 5.35 10.66
C GLY A 143 7.30 5.69 11.86
N LYS A 144 7.61 6.79 12.56
CA LYS A 144 6.85 7.24 13.74
C LYS A 144 5.35 7.44 13.44
N ASP A 145 5.01 7.74 12.19
CA ASP A 145 3.65 7.85 11.64
C ASP A 145 2.94 6.50 11.39
N GLN A 146 3.69 5.40 11.24
CA GLN A 146 3.13 4.06 10.99
C GLN A 146 2.98 3.21 12.26
N LYS A 147 3.51 3.67 13.41
CA LYS A 147 3.45 2.98 14.71
C LYS A 147 2.03 2.51 15.07
N GLN A 148 1.00 3.32 14.81
CA GLN A 148 -0.39 2.98 15.13
C GLN A 148 -0.89 1.76 14.34
N HIS A 149 -0.50 1.58 13.07
CA HIS A 149 -0.91 0.40 12.29
C HIS A 149 -0.27 -0.88 12.83
N LEU A 150 0.94 -0.78 13.39
CA LEU A 150 1.61 -1.91 14.03
C LEU A 150 1.01 -2.22 15.41
N GLU A 151 0.55 -1.22 16.16
CA GLU A 151 -0.27 -1.41 17.37
C GLU A 151 -1.58 -2.14 17.06
N VAL A 152 -2.32 -1.70 16.02
CA VAL A 152 -3.52 -2.40 15.51
C VAL A 152 -3.20 -3.84 15.09
N THR A 153 -2.06 -4.07 14.44
CA THR A 153 -1.59 -5.42 14.06
C THR A 153 -1.34 -6.31 15.30
N ARG A 154 -0.75 -5.75 16.36
CA ARG A 154 -0.51 -6.47 17.62
C ARG A 154 -1.81 -6.83 18.33
N ASP A 155 -2.76 -5.89 18.44
CA ASP A 155 -4.09 -6.14 19.03
C ASP A 155 -4.82 -7.29 18.29
N ILE A 156 -4.78 -7.27 16.95
CA ILE A 156 -5.37 -8.30 16.10
C ILE A 156 -4.68 -9.67 16.31
N ALA A 157 -3.35 -9.71 16.36
CA ALA A 157 -2.58 -10.94 16.58
C ALA A 157 -2.83 -11.53 17.98
N GLN A 158 -2.83 -10.70 19.03
CA GLN A 158 -3.13 -11.11 20.39
C GLN A 158 -4.55 -11.66 20.52
N ARG A 159 -5.55 -10.99 19.90
CA ARG A 159 -6.94 -11.44 19.88
C ARG A 159 -7.12 -12.76 19.12
N PHE A 160 -6.39 -12.97 18.02
CA PHE A 160 -6.35 -14.26 17.32
C PHE A 160 -5.79 -15.36 18.23
N ASN A 161 -4.63 -15.12 18.85
CA ASN A 161 -3.96 -16.10 19.71
C ASN A 161 -4.78 -16.43 20.98
N HIS A 162 -5.50 -15.46 21.54
CA HIS A 162 -6.40 -15.69 22.68
C HIS A 162 -7.59 -16.60 22.30
N LEU A 163 -8.19 -16.41 21.13
CA LEU A 163 -9.36 -17.17 20.69
C LEU A 163 -9.02 -18.56 20.13
N TYR A 164 -7.85 -18.70 19.50
CA TYR A 164 -7.49 -19.90 18.70
C TYR A 164 -6.17 -20.56 19.13
N GLY A 165 -5.62 -20.15 20.28
CA GLY A 165 -4.31 -20.54 20.79
C GLY A 165 -3.15 -19.89 20.01
N GLU A 166 -1.96 -19.91 20.57
CA GLU A 166 -0.76 -19.31 19.97
C GLU A 166 -0.51 -19.86 18.56
N THR A 167 -0.54 -18.96 17.56
CA THR A 167 -0.50 -19.28 16.13
C THR A 167 0.29 -18.26 15.31
N LEU A 168 0.14 -16.97 15.66
CA LEU A 168 0.72 -15.82 14.98
C LEU A 168 1.77 -15.16 15.88
N VAL A 169 2.92 -14.79 15.33
CA VAL A 169 3.90 -13.95 16.04
C VAL A 169 3.32 -12.56 16.25
N VAL A 170 3.46 -12.00 17.46
CA VAL A 170 3.06 -10.62 17.78
C VAL A 170 4.26 -9.70 17.47
N PRO A 171 4.21 -8.86 16.42
CA PRO A 171 5.38 -8.13 15.93
C PRO A 171 5.77 -6.96 16.84
N GLU A 172 7.06 -6.66 16.95
CA GLU A 172 7.59 -5.47 17.63
C GLU A 172 7.92 -4.33 16.64
N ALA A 173 7.82 -3.09 17.14
CA ALA A 173 8.19 -1.90 16.39
C ALA A 173 9.70 -1.70 16.41
N GLU A 174 10.33 -1.66 15.24
CA GLU A 174 11.69 -1.14 15.11
C GLU A 174 11.63 0.26 14.49
N ILE A 175 12.03 1.27 15.26
CA ILE A 175 12.02 2.68 14.85
C ILE A 175 13.47 3.14 14.79
N ASP A 176 14.02 3.31 13.59
CA ASP A 176 15.34 3.93 13.45
C ASP A 176 15.24 5.45 13.69
N GLU A 177 15.70 5.88 14.86
CA GLU A 177 15.76 7.30 15.25
C GLU A 177 16.68 8.13 14.35
N ARG A 178 17.59 7.49 13.60
CA ARG A 178 18.50 8.12 12.63
C ARG A 178 17.87 8.35 11.27
N THR A 179 16.59 7.99 11.08
CA THR A 179 15.81 8.29 9.86
C THR A 179 15.57 9.80 9.76
N ALA A 180 16.58 10.52 9.27
CA ALA A 180 16.55 11.96 9.12
C ALA A 180 15.41 12.39 8.18
N LEU A 181 14.69 13.44 8.57
CA LEU A 181 13.66 14.04 7.73
C LEU A 181 14.33 14.74 6.54
N VAL A 182 14.36 14.07 5.39
CA VAL A 182 14.93 14.60 4.16
C VAL A 182 14.12 15.84 3.72
N PRO A 183 14.75 17.02 3.59
CA PRO A 183 14.06 18.21 3.07
C PRO A 183 13.76 18.07 1.58
N GLY A 184 12.64 18.62 1.14
CA GLY A 184 12.30 18.81 -0.26
C GLY A 184 12.97 20.06 -0.83
N ILE A 185 12.68 20.38 -2.09
CA ILE A 185 13.18 21.60 -2.74
C ILE A 185 12.68 22.91 -2.06
N ASP A 186 11.70 22.83 -1.17
CA ASP A 186 11.11 23.93 -0.40
C ASP A 186 11.53 23.95 1.08
N GLY A 187 12.32 22.97 1.54
CA GLY A 187 12.71 22.80 2.94
C GLY A 187 11.71 22.08 3.84
N GLN A 188 10.49 21.80 3.36
CA GLN A 188 9.55 20.93 4.07
C GLN A 188 9.96 19.45 3.92
N LYS A 189 9.30 18.52 4.61
CA LYS A 189 9.53 17.07 4.38
C LYS A 189 9.34 16.73 2.91
N MET A 190 10.30 16.06 2.28
CA MET A 190 10.20 15.64 0.88
C MET A 190 9.04 14.65 0.70
N SER A 191 8.01 15.03 -0.04
CA SER A 191 6.80 14.25 -0.28
C SER A 191 6.18 14.56 -1.64
N LYS A 192 5.74 13.51 -2.35
CA LYS A 192 4.98 13.60 -3.61
C LYS A 192 3.75 14.52 -3.48
N SER A 193 3.10 14.52 -2.31
CA SER A 193 1.92 15.34 -2.01
C SER A 193 2.18 16.85 -1.99
N TYR A 194 3.44 17.29 -1.87
CA TYR A 194 3.83 18.69 -1.86
C TYR A 194 4.50 19.13 -3.17
N GLY A 195 4.71 18.20 -4.12
CA GLY A 195 5.42 18.48 -5.37
C GLY A 195 6.90 18.88 -5.19
N ASN A 196 7.46 18.68 -3.99
CA ASN A 196 8.78 19.17 -3.59
C ASN A 196 9.91 18.12 -3.77
N THR A 197 9.67 17.09 -4.57
CA THR A 197 10.51 15.89 -4.68
C THR A 197 11.72 16.04 -5.61
N ILE A 198 12.79 15.30 -5.29
CA ILE A 198 13.95 15.10 -6.19
C ILE A 198 14.01 13.60 -6.53
N GLU A 199 13.81 13.27 -7.80
CA GLU A 199 13.77 11.88 -8.31
C GLU A 199 15.19 11.34 -8.55
N MET A 200 15.47 10.12 -8.08
CA MET A 200 16.81 9.52 -8.18
C MET A 200 17.25 9.28 -9.63
N PHE A 201 16.30 8.89 -10.48
CA PHE A 201 16.53 8.38 -11.84
C PHE A 201 16.00 9.31 -12.96
N ALA A 202 15.55 10.52 -12.62
CA ALA A 202 15.21 11.53 -13.63
C ALA A 202 16.39 11.81 -14.57
N THR A 203 16.11 12.18 -15.82
CA THR A 203 17.18 12.57 -16.77
C THR A 203 18.00 13.74 -16.22
N GLU A 204 19.26 13.87 -16.63
CA GLU A 204 20.12 14.98 -16.20
C GLU A 204 19.44 16.34 -16.35
N LYS A 205 18.77 16.57 -17.48
CA LYS A 205 18.04 17.82 -17.78
C LYS A 205 16.86 18.07 -16.82
N GLN A 206 16.13 17.02 -16.43
CA GLN A 206 15.07 17.14 -15.41
C GLN A 206 15.67 17.39 -14.03
N LEU A 207 16.70 16.64 -13.64
CA LEU A 207 17.35 16.77 -12.34
C LEU A 207 17.95 18.17 -12.16
N LYS A 208 18.69 18.68 -13.16
CA LYS A 208 19.26 20.03 -13.18
C LYS A 208 18.18 21.11 -13.04
N LYS A 209 17.03 20.94 -13.70
CA LYS A 209 15.86 21.83 -13.56
C LYS A 209 15.27 21.78 -12.15
N THR A 210 15.21 20.61 -11.53
CA THR A 210 14.69 20.45 -10.16
C THR A 210 15.66 21.00 -9.10
N CYS A 211 16.97 20.75 -9.21
CA CYS A 211 17.99 21.38 -8.35
C CYS A 211 17.97 22.91 -8.48
N GLY A 212 17.77 23.44 -9.69
CA GLY A 212 17.58 24.88 -9.93
C GLY A 212 16.44 25.50 -9.10
N LYS A 213 15.33 24.78 -8.92
CA LYS A 213 14.14 25.21 -8.16
C LYS A 213 14.31 25.24 -6.64
N ILE A 214 15.40 24.74 -6.06
CA ILE A 214 15.55 24.68 -4.60
C ILE A 214 15.46 26.09 -4.01
N VAL A 215 14.59 26.29 -3.02
CA VAL A 215 14.34 27.57 -2.35
C VAL A 215 15.57 27.93 -1.51
N THR A 216 16.05 29.15 -1.69
CA THR A 216 17.17 29.78 -0.98
C THR A 216 16.76 31.19 -0.55
N ASP A 217 17.53 31.84 0.32
CA ASP A 217 17.32 33.27 0.60
C ASP A 217 17.78 34.17 -0.57
N SER A 218 17.56 35.47 -0.42
CA SER A 218 17.78 36.49 -1.46
C SER A 218 19.19 37.12 -1.45
N ARG A 219 20.17 36.52 -0.76
CA ARG A 219 21.53 37.07 -0.69
C ARG A 219 22.23 37.07 -2.06
N SER A 220 23.09 38.05 -2.30
CA SER A 220 23.92 38.17 -3.50
C SER A 220 24.97 37.05 -3.61
N VAL A 221 25.79 37.05 -4.67
CA VAL A 221 26.91 36.09 -4.79
C VAL A 221 27.99 36.42 -3.77
N GLU A 222 28.28 37.71 -3.62
CA GLU A 222 29.32 38.32 -2.78
C GLU A 222 29.01 38.15 -1.28
N GLU A 223 27.75 38.30 -0.87
CA GLU A 223 27.34 38.21 0.54
C GLU A 223 27.64 36.83 1.17
N PRO A 224 28.20 36.76 2.39
CA PRO A 224 28.27 35.55 3.20
C PRO A 224 26.89 34.90 3.42
N LYS A 225 26.87 33.57 3.49
CA LYS A 225 25.66 32.73 3.60
C LYS A 225 25.79 31.76 4.77
N GLU A 226 24.70 31.52 5.49
CA GLU A 226 24.66 30.47 6.51
C GLU A 226 24.45 29.10 5.84
N PRO A 227 25.31 28.11 6.09
CA PRO A 227 25.09 26.74 5.61
C PRO A 227 23.94 26.06 6.36
N GLU A 228 23.92 26.16 7.70
CA GLU A 228 22.97 25.47 8.56
C GLU A 228 21.52 25.93 8.28
N GLY A 229 20.66 24.97 7.93
CA GLY A 229 19.27 25.26 7.54
C GLY A 229 19.10 25.77 6.11
N ASN A 230 20.17 25.90 5.31
CA ASN A 230 20.04 26.17 3.87
C ASN A 230 19.68 24.88 3.12
N ASN A 231 18.56 24.89 2.39
CA ASN A 231 18.02 23.71 1.72
C ASN A 231 19.00 23.02 0.76
N VAL A 232 19.88 23.77 0.09
CA VAL A 232 20.89 23.20 -0.83
C VAL A 232 21.98 22.48 -0.05
N TYR A 233 22.42 23.05 1.07
CA TYR A 233 23.46 22.48 1.94
C TYR A 233 22.98 21.23 2.69
N GLU A 234 21.78 21.27 3.28
CA GLU A 234 21.19 20.11 3.96
C GLU A 234 20.88 18.96 2.99
N LEU A 235 20.60 19.24 1.70
CA LEU A 235 20.54 18.22 0.65
C LEU A 235 21.93 17.69 0.24
N PHE A 236 22.94 18.57 0.14
CA PHE A 236 24.32 18.20 -0.23
C PHE A 236 24.97 17.26 0.79
N LYS A 237 24.73 17.53 2.08
CA LYS A 237 25.09 16.73 3.26
C LYS A 237 24.61 15.26 3.24
N LEU A 238 23.65 14.91 2.38
CA LEU A 238 23.20 13.52 2.20
C LEU A 238 24.18 12.70 1.31
N PHE A 239 25.02 13.38 0.54
CA PHE A 239 25.92 12.80 -0.48
C PHE A 239 27.40 13.08 -0.21
N ALA A 240 27.70 14.27 0.30
CA ALA A 240 29.05 14.79 0.45
C ALA A 240 29.86 14.05 1.54
N THR A 241 31.17 13.97 1.33
CA THR A 241 32.14 13.69 2.39
C THR A 241 32.23 14.86 3.38
N GLU A 242 32.78 14.63 4.57
CA GLU A 242 33.00 15.69 5.56
C GLU A 242 33.86 16.84 5.01
N THR A 243 34.87 16.52 4.18
CA THR A 243 35.74 17.50 3.52
C THR A 243 34.99 18.37 2.50
N GLU A 244 34.16 17.75 1.65
CA GLU A 244 33.36 18.49 0.65
C GLU A 244 32.27 19.34 1.31
N LEU A 245 31.68 18.84 2.40
CA LEU A 245 30.71 19.59 3.19
C LEU A 245 31.37 20.80 3.88
N ALA A 246 32.59 20.61 4.42
CA ALA A 246 33.38 21.68 5.01
C ALA A 246 33.83 22.73 3.99
N ASP A 247 34.23 22.33 2.77
CA ASP A 247 34.50 23.27 1.66
C ASP A 247 33.25 24.10 1.33
N MET A 248 32.11 23.43 1.09
CA MET A 248 30.86 24.14 0.79
C MET A 248 30.50 25.12 1.92
N ALA A 249 30.65 24.72 3.18
CA ALA A 249 30.39 25.58 4.34
C ALA A 249 31.38 26.76 4.44
N SER A 250 32.65 26.55 4.11
CA SER A 250 33.67 27.60 4.06
C SER A 250 33.37 28.61 2.96
N ARG A 251 33.08 28.13 1.74
CA ARG A 251 32.73 28.97 0.58
C ARG A 251 31.43 29.75 0.80
N TYR A 252 30.44 29.16 1.49
CA TYR A 252 29.24 29.87 1.95
C TYR A 252 29.59 31.05 2.87
N ARG A 253 30.40 30.81 3.92
CA ARG A 253 30.72 31.83 4.95
C ARG A 253 31.74 32.88 4.47
N ALA A 254 32.60 32.56 3.51
CA ALA A 254 33.56 33.50 2.93
C ALA A 254 32.92 34.56 2.01
N GLY A 255 31.72 34.27 1.46
CA GLY A 255 31.15 35.08 0.38
C GLY A 255 31.77 34.74 -0.98
N GLY A 256 31.30 35.43 -2.03
CA GLY A 256 31.71 35.18 -3.42
C GLY A 256 31.20 33.87 -4.04
N TYR A 257 30.51 33.01 -3.27
CA TYR A 257 29.93 31.75 -3.74
C TYR A 257 28.41 31.86 -3.86
N GLY A 258 27.90 31.71 -5.07
CA GLY A 258 26.47 31.87 -5.38
C GLY A 258 25.66 30.57 -5.24
N TYR A 259 24.38 30.69 -4.88
CA TYR A 259 23.45 29.55 -4.84
C TYR A 259 23.31 28.83 -6.20
N GLY A 260 23.61 29.51 -7.31
CA GLY A 260 23.72 28.89 -8.63
C GLY A 260 24.76 27.79 -8.68
N GLU A 261 25.99 28.05 -8.22
CA GLU A 261 27.05 27.03 -8.15
C GLU A 261 26.71 25.94 -7.14
N ALA A 262 26.22 26.29 -5.94
CA ALA A 262 25.85 25.30 -4.93
C ALA A 262 24.79 24.29 -5.44
N LYS A 263 23.81 24.77 -6.21
CA LYS A 263 22.80 23.93 -6.88
C LYS A 263 23.40 23.05 -7.99
N MET A 264 24.47 23.49 -8.65
CA MET A 264 25.20 22.68 -9.64
C MET A 264 26.12 21.65 -8.98
N ALA A 265 26.77 21.97 -7.85
CA ALA A 265 27.54 21.02 -7.05
C ALA A 265 26.64 19.89 -6.52
N LEU A 266 25.45 20.23 -6.02
CA LEU A 266 24.43 19.26 -5.63
C LEU A 266 23.93 18.41 -6.82
N HIS A 267 23.65 19.04 -7.98
CA HIS A 267 23.26 18.33 -9.20
C HIS A 267 24.32 17.30 -9.64
N ALA A 268 25.60 17.70 -9.64
CA ALA A 268 26.72 16.82 -9.94
C ALA A 268 26.84 15.67 -8.95
N LYS A 269 26.77 15.93 -7.63
CA LYS A 269 26.89 14.88 -6.60
C LYS A 269 25.74 13.87 -6.62
N ILE A 270 24.51 14.28 -6.98
CA ILE A 270 23.40 13.34 -7.18
C ILE A 270 23.66 12.43 -8.40
N LEU A 271 24.22 12.96 -9.50
CA LEU A 271 24.58 12.16 -10.68
C LEU A 271 25.73 11.19 -10.39
N GLU A 272 26.78 11.66 -9.71
CA GLU A 272 27.92 10.85 -9.28
C GLU A 272 27.47 9.69 -8.38
N TYR A 273 26.73 10.00 -7.31
CA TYR A 273 26.30 9.03 -6.31
C TYR A 273 25.37 7.94 -6.88
N PHE A 274 24.43 8.31 -7.75
CA PHE A 274 23.52 7.35 -8.40
C PHE A 274 24.03 6.85 -9.76
N GLY A 275 25.23 7.22 -10.22
CA GLY A 275 25.78 6.84 -11.52
C GLY A 275 25.76 5.33 -11.79
N PRO A 276 26.34 4.49 -10.89
CA PRO A 276 26.30 3.03 -11.03
C PRO A 276 24.86 2.45 -11.03
N ALA A 277 23.99 3.00 -10.18
CA ALA A 277 22.59 2.59 -10.12
C ALA A 277 21.82 2.96 -11.40
N ARG A 278 22.09 4.14 -11.99
CA ARG A 278 21.50 4.59 -13.25
C ARG A 278 21.85 3.65 -14.40
N ALA A 279 23.13 3.30 -14.55
CA ALA A 279 23.58 2.32 -15.54
C ALA A 279 22.88 0.95 -15.35
N ARG A 280 22.88 0.42 -14.12
CA ARG A 280 22.20 -0.85 -13.81
C ARG A 280 20.68 -0.79 -14.08
N ARG A 281 20.03 0.35 -13.83
CA ARG A 281 18.61 0.55 -14.17
C ARG A 281 18.37 0.52 -15.67
N GLU A 282 19.22 1.17 -16.46
CA GLU A 282 19.14 1.18 -17.92
C GLU A 282 19.39 -0.20 -18.54
N GLU A 283 20.17 -1.06 -17.89
CA GLU A 283 20.29 -2.49 -18.24
C GLU A 283 19.02 -3.27 -17.90
N LEU A 284 18.53 -3.17 -16.66
CA LEU A 284 17.31 -3.87 -16.20
C LEU A 284 16.03 -3.47 -16.97
N VAL A 285 15.97 -2.24 -17.48
CA VAL A 285 14.87 -1.79 -18.35
C VAL A 285 14.84 -2.54 -19.69
N LYS A 286 15.99 -2.97 -20.22
CA LYS A 286 16.11 -3.69 -21.50
C LYS A 286 15.67 -5.14 -21.41
N ASP A 287 15.71 -5.76 -20.23
CA ASP A 287 15.22 -7.13 -19.99
C ASP A 287 13.98 -7.15 -19.06
N PRO A 288 12.76 -6.99 -19.61
CA PRO A 288 11.54 -7.22 -18.83
C PRO A 288 11.41 -8.64 -18.29
N GLY A 289 11.90 -9.65 -19.01
CA GLY A 289 11.74 -11.06 -18.67
C GLY A 289 12.49 -11.44 -17.39
N ALA A 290 13.69 -10.89 -17.18
CA ALA A 290 14.45 -11.06 -15.94
C ALA A 290 13.72 -10.47 -14.72
N VAL A 291 13.15 -9.26 -14.84
CA VAL A 291 12.41 -8.61 -13.74
C VAL A 291 11.15 -9.41 -13.39
N ASP A 292 10.41 -9.87 -14.39
CA ASP A 292 9.21 -10.69 -14.18
C ASP A 292 9.56 -12.13 -13.74
N ALA A 293 10.78 -12.62 -13.98
CA ALA A 293 11.28 -13.87 -13.39
C ALA A 293 11.65 -13.70 -11.90
N ILE A 294 12.32 -12.61 -11.55
CA ILE A 294 12.66 -12.25 -10.16
C ILE A 294 11.41 -12.16 -9.29
N LEU A 295 10.35 -11.48 -9.76
CA LEU A 295 9.09 -11.37 -9.02
C LEU A 295 8.38 -12.72 -8.84
N ARG A 296 8.45 -13.62 -9.82
CA ARG A 296 7.87 -14.97 -9.72
C ARG A 296 8.62 -15.87 -8.74
N ASP A 297 9.96 -15.82 -8.72
CA ASP A 297 10.77 -16.50 -7.70
C ASP A 297 10.47 -15.95 -6.30
N GLY A 298 10.45 -14.63 -6.16
CA GLY A 298 10.13 -13.96 -4.90
C GLY A 298 8.74 -14.33 -4.39
N ALA A 299 7.72 -14.32 -5.25
CA ALA A 299 6.36 -14.75 -4.89
C ALA A 299 6.31 -16.25 -4.52
N SER A 300 7.03 -17.11 -5.23
CA SER A 300 7.13 -18.54 -4.90
C SER A 300 7.78 -18.78 -3.52
N ARG A 301 8.82 -18.00 -3.18
CA ARG A 301 9.50 -18.04 -1.88
C ARG A 301 8.69 -17.41 -0.76
N ALA A 302 7.94 -16.34 -1.04
CA ALA A 302 6.98 -15.75 -0.11
C ALA A 302 5.88 -16.73 0.29
N ARG A 303 5.29 -17.45 -0.68
CA ARG A 303 4.16 -18.36 -0.46
C ARG A 303 4.49 -19.61 0.36
N GLY A 304 5.77 -19.97 0.53
CA GLY A 304 6.28 -20.79 1.65
C GLY A 304 5.74 -22.22 1.83
N GLY A 305 4.83 -22.70 0.98
CA GLY A 305 4.18 -24.00 1.14
C GLY A 305 3.27 -24.10 2.37
N THR A 306 2.97 -25.33 2.80
CA THR A 306 1.95 -25.58 3.84
C THR A 306 2.32 -25.08 5.24
N ALA A 307 3.56 -24.65 5.50
CA ALA A 307 4.02 -24.10 6.77
C ALA A 307 3.60 -22.62 7.02
N HIS A 308 3.18 -21.92 5.96
CA HIS A 308 2.88 -20.49 5.94
C HIS A 308 1.81 -20.08 6.99
N PRO A 309 2.04 -19.03 7.81
CA PRO A 309 1.10 -18.52 8.81
C PRO A 309 -0.37 -18.39 8.36
N GLY A 310 -0.62 -17.87 7.16
CA GLY A 310 -1.97 -17.81 6.59
C GLY A 310 -2.62 -19.19 6.54
N ALA A 311 -1.92 -20.18 5.98
CA ALA A 311 -2.37 -21.57 5.97
C ALA A 311 -2.48 -22.20 7.38
N ARG A 312 -1.68 -21.77 8.37
CA ARG A 312 -1.86 -22.20 9.78
C ARG A 312 -3.14 -21.61 10.39
N ALA A 313 -3.39 -20.31 10.20
CA ALA A 313 -4.56 -19.60 10.67
C ALA A 313 -5.85 -20.13 10.02
N SER A 314 -5.87 -20.28 8.70
CA SER A 314 -6.95 -20.88 7.94
C SER A 314 -7.23 -22.31 8.40
N ARG A 315 -6.20 -23.15 8.62
CA ARG A 315 -6.41 -24.51 9.14
C ARG A 315 -6.97 -24.54 10.56
N ARG A 316 -6.53 -23.68 11.49
CA ARG A 316 -7.14 -23.61 12.84
C ARG A 316 -8.59 -23.16 12.79
N ARG A 317 -8.90 -22.09 12.03
CA ARG A 317 -10.28 -21.60 11.85
C ARG A 317 -11.17 -22.62 11.13
N ALA A 318 -10.64 -23.33 10.13
CA ALA A 318 -11.33 -24.41 9.45
C ALA A 318 -11.51 -25.65 10.35
N ALA A 319 -10.60 -25.91 11.30
CA ALA A 319 -10.78 -26.96 12.29
C ALA A 319 -11.96 -26.67 13.23
N LEU A 320 -12.13 -25.41 13.66
CA LEU A 320 -13.33 -24.97 14.41
C LEU A 320 -14.61 -25.15 13.58
N ALA A 321 -14.62 -24.76 12.30
CA ALA A 321 -15.77 -24.98 11.42
C ALA A 321 -16.06 -26.47 11.16
N ARG A 322 -15.03 -27.33 11.14
CA ARG A 322 -15.14 -28.78 10.95
C ARG A 322 -15.49 -29.54 12.23
N ALA A 323 -15.17 -29.02 13.41
CA ALA A 323 -15.52 -29.62 14.69
C ALA A 323 -17.05 -29.82 14.84
N CYS A 324 -17.85 -28.92 14.28
CA CYS A 324 -19.31 -29.05 14.19
C CYS A 324 -19.81 -30.22 13.32
N SER A 325 -18.93 -30.94 12.60
CA SER A 325 -19.31 -32.06 11.71
C SER A 325 -18.96 -33.46 12.24
N SER A 326 -18.39 -33.57 13.45
CA SER A 326 -17.92 -34.85 14.00
C SER A 326 -18.39 -35.15 15.44
N SER A 327 -19.58 -34.69 15.82
CA SER A 327 -20.34 -35.32 16.91
C SER A 327 -21.09 -36.53 16.35
N PRO A 328 -20.66 -37.78 16.61
CA PRO A 328 -21.48 -38.94 16.27
C PRO A 328 -22.76 -38.89 17.11
N CYS A 329 -23.89 -38.65 16.47
CA CYS A 329 -25.20 -38.72 17.13
C CYS A 329 -25.40 -40.15 17.65
N SER A 330 -25.24 -40.35 18.95
CA SER A 330 -25.28 -41.65 19.60
C SER A 330 -26.68 -42.24 19.49
N ARG A 331 -26.88 -43.15 18.54
CA ARG A 331 -28.11 -43.94 18.38
C ARG A 331 -28.23 -45.02 19.47
N SER A 332 -28.17 -44.62 20.72
CA SER A 332 -28.63 -45.42 21.86
C SER A 332 -30.15 -45.27 22.00
N THR A 333 -30.86 -46.40 21.96
CA THR A 333 -32.23 -46.56 22.47
C THR A 333 -33.27 -45.51 22.03
N CYS A 334 -33.67 -45.56 20.75
CA CYS A 334 -35.02 -45.14 20.35
C CYS A 334 -35.88 -46.40 20.16
N SER A 335 -36.30 -46.99 21.28
CA SER A 335 -37.18 -48.17 21.31
C SER A 335 -38.59 -47.79 20.85
N ARG A 336 -39.16 -48.57 19.92
CA ARG A 336 -40.55 -48.38 19.48
C ARG A 336 -41.52 -48.83 20.59
N SER A 337 -42.10 -47.88 21.31
CA SER A 337 -43.36 -48.12 22.03
C SER A 337 -44.52 -48.06 21.04
N SER A 338 -45.28 -49.16 20.94
CA SER A 338 -46.54 -49.17 20.19
C SER A 338 -47.60 -48.33 20.92
N PRO A 339 -48.46 -47.57 20.21
CA PRO A 339 -49.58 -46.89 20.84
C PRO A 339 -50.72 -47.89 21.12
N GLU A 340 -51.02 -48.13 22.40
CA GLU A 340 -52.21 -48.88 22.80
C GLU A 340 -53.51 -48.05 22.62
N ARG A 341 -54.65 -48.74 22.55
CA ARG A 341 -55.97 -48.11 22.42
C ARG A 341 -56.63 -47.86 23.78
N ALA A 342 -56.64 -46.61 24.21
CA ALA A 342 -57.66 -46.02 25.08
C ALA A 342 -57.69 -44.50 24.79
N GLY A 343 -58.79 -43.76 24.93
CA GLY A 343 -60.16 -44.09 25.34
C GLY A 343 -60.83 -42.75 25.67
N ALA A 344 -61.93 -42.39 25.00
CA ALA A 344 -62.45 -41.01 25.03
C ALA A 344 -63.40 -40.75 26.22
N PRO A 345 -63.20 -39.68 27.02
CA PRO A 345 -64.20 -39.13 27.94
C PRO A 345 -65.07 -38.03 27.28
N PRO A 346 -66.27 -37.73 27.82
CA PRO A 346 -67.26 -36.86 27.17
C PRO A 346 -67.22 -35.38 27.61
N GLN A 347 -68.14 -34.58 27.05
CA GLN A 347 -68.40 -33.17 27.41
C GLN A 347 -69.41 -33.03 28.58
N ALA A 348 -69.17 -32.07 29.48
CA ALA A 348 -70.15 -31.40 30.34
C ALA A 348 -69.53 -30.07 30.82
N GLU A 349 -70.07 -28.91 30.44
CA GLU A 349 -71.05 -28.08 31.20
C GLU A 349 -70.52 -27.32 32.44
N GLY A 350 -70.56 -25.98 32.35
CA GLY A 350 -71.35 -25.16 33.29
C GLY A 350 -70.66 -24.39 34.43
N LYS A 351 -71.01 -23.09 34.52
CA LYS A 351 -71.09 -22.24 35.73
C LYS A 351 -69.77 -21.82 36.44
N SER A 352 -69.72 -20.77 37.28
CA SER A 352 -70.07 -19.34 37.08
C SER A 352 -69.81 -18.54 38.38
N ALA A 353 -68.87 -17.57 38.37
CA ALA A 353 -68.72 -16.48 39.36
C ALA A 353 -67.79 -15.39 38.73
N ILE A 354 -67.94 -14.07 38.83
CA ILE A 354 -68.43 -13.14 39.89
C ILE A 354 -67.41 -13.05 41.05
N ALA A 355 -66.80 -11.91 41.40
CA ALA A 355 -67.10 -10.49 41.14
C ALA A 355 -65.83 -9.58 41.02
N ARG A 356 -65.99 -8.41 40.36
CA ARG A 356 -65.63 -7.00 40.72
C ARG A 356 -64.26 -6.70 41.42
N THR A 357 -63.63 -5.52 41.30
CA THR A 357 -64.11 -4.13 41.12
C THR A 357 -63.14 -3.21 40.31
N SER A 358 -63.68 -2.12 39.73
CA SER A 358 -63.08 -0.76 39.46
C SER A 358 -61.62 -0.57 38.99
N SER A 359 -61.25 0.35 38.10
CA SER A 359 -61.95 1.42 37.34
C SER A 359 -61.07 1.84 36.14
N ALA A 360 -61.58 2.06 34.92
CA ALA A 360 -61.99 3.37 34.34
C ALA A 360 -60.96 4.52 34.54
N ALA A 361 -60.55 5.32 33.54
CA ALA A 361 -60.93 5.50 32.12
C ALA A 361 -59.76 6.18 31.33
N ARG A 362 -59.77 6.53 30.02
CA ARG A 362 -60.76 6.52 28.91
C ARG A 362 -60.01 6.59 27.55
N SER A 363 -60.63 6.14 26.44
CA SER A 363 -60.13 6.29 25.04
C SER A 363 -60.79 7.52 24.34
N PRO A 364 -60.48 7.88 23.07
CA PRO A 364 -61.05 7.17 21.89
C PRO A 364 -60.22 7.15 20.56
N GLY A 365 -60.71 6.41 19.55
CA GLY A 365 -60.19 6.32 18.16
C GLY A 365 -59.58 4.95 17.81
N ALA A 366 -60.21 3.95 17.16
CA ALA A 366 -61.09 3.89 15.97
C ALA A 366 -60.35 4.20 14.64
N CYS A 367 -60.43 3.42 13.55
CA CYS A 367 -61.09 2.13 13.24
C CYS A 367 -60.35 1.46 12.04
N SER A 368 -60.27 0.14 11.83
CA SER A 368 -61.30 -0.68 11.16
C SER A 368 -60.80 -2.09 10.75
N ALA A 369 -61.66 -2.90 10.10
CA ALA A 369 -61.48 -4.32 9.72
C ALA A 369 -60.25 -4.63 8.83
N ALA A 370 -59.58 -5.79 8.85
CA ALA A 370 -59.94 -7.21 9.08
C ALA A 370 -60.56 -7.97 7.88
N ARG A 371 -59.88 -9.03 7.39
CA ARG A 371 -60.43 -10.23 6.70
C ARG A 371 -59.39 -11.37 6.71
N ARG A 372 -59.81 -12.61 6.42
CA ARG A 372 -59.04 -13.86 6.62
C ARG A 372 -59.02 -14.75 5.37
N SER A 373 -57.86 -15.34 5.07
CA SER A 373 -57.69 -16.71 4.48
C SER A 373 -58.30 -16.94 3.06
N PRO A 374 -58.14 -18.13 2.42
CA PRO A 374 -57.41 -19.34 2.79
C PRO A 374 -56.40 -19.86 1.74
N CYS A 375 -55.79 -21.02 2.04
CA CYS A 375 -54.89 -21.81 1.19
C CYS A 375 -55.64 -22.66 0.14
N SER A 376 -54.98 -23.01 -0.97
CA SER A 376 -55.38 -24.12 -1.85
C SER A 376 -54.13 -24.95 -2.29
N ARG A 377 -54.35 -26.18 -2.79
CA ARG A 377 -53.31 -27.19 -3.04
C ARG A 377 -53.26 -27.62 -4.52
N SER A 378 -52.15 -28.30 -4.87
CA SER A 378 -51.99 -29.25 -6.00
C SER A 378 -51.67 -28.62 -7.38
N SER A 379 -51.05 -29.32 -8.36
CA SER A 379 -50.66 -30.74 -8.39
C SER A 379 -49.49 -31.10 -9.36
N ARG A 380 -48.75 -32.17 -9.02
CA ARG A 380 -48.11 -33.21 -9.88
C ARG A 380 -47.18 -32.85 -11.08
N ARG A 381 -45.93 -33.31 -10.94
CA ARG A 381 -45.10 -34.13 -11.87
C ARG A 381 -44.94 -33.73 -13.36
N ALA A 382 -43.67 -33.53 -13.75
CA ALA A 382 -43.01 -34.27 -14.84
C ALA A 382 -41.49 -34.32 -14.56
N ALA A 383 -40.72 -35.14 -15.29
CA ALA A 383 -39.27 -35.28 -15.09
C ALA A 383 -38.50 -35.23 -16.42
N ALA A 384 -37.29 -34.65 -16.40
CA ALA A 384 -36.31 -34.74 -17.48
C ALA A 384 -34.89 -34.75 -16.88
N SER A 385 -34.00 -35.55 -17.44
CA SER A 385 -32.62 -35.70 -16.98
C SER A 385 -31.63 -35.05 -17.95
N ARG A 386 -30.46 -34.60 -17.45
CA ARG A 386 -29.14 -35.05 -17.95
C ARG A 386 -27.94 -34.45 -17.19
N ARG A 387 -27.12 -35.37 -16.66
CA ARG A 387 -25.64 -35.39 -16.59
C ARG A 387 -24.89 -34.18 -15.98
N CYS A 388 -24.28 -34.44 -14.83
CA CYS A 388 -23.01 -33.80 -14.46
C CYS A 388 -21.89 -34.19 -15.44
N ALA A 389 -20.85 -33.37 -15.53
CA ALA A 389 -19.55 -33.76 -16.05
C ALA A 389 -18.49 -33.54 -14.95
N LEU A 390 -17.91 -34.63 -14.47
CA LEU A 390 -16.65 -34.61 -13.71
C LEU A 390 -15.50 -34.65 -14.73
N TRP A 391 -14.39 -34.01 -14.40
CA TRP A 391 -13.10 -34.33 -15.00
C TRP A 391 -12.10 -34.62 -13.88
N ASP A 392 -11.69 -35.88 -13.81
CA ASP A 392 -10.66 -36.38 -12.90
C ASP A 392 -9.61 -37.07 -13.78
N MET A 393 -8.35 -36.70 -13.59
CA MET A 393 -7.21 -37.37 -14.20
C MET A 393 -6.05 -37.42 -13.21
N ARG A 394 -5.89 -38.59 -12.61
CA ARG A 394 -4.69 -39.03 -11.89
C ARG A 394 -4.00 -40.14 -12.68
N SER A 395 -2.78 -40.43 -12.24
CA SER A 395 -1.88 -41.51 -12.67
C SER A 395 -0.94 -41.11 -13.80
N SER A 396 0.32 -40.72 -13.57
CA SER A 396 1.44 -41.40 -12.89
C SER A 396 2.15 -42.43 -13.77
N ALA A 397 3.39 -42.13 -14.13
CA ALA A 397 4.38 -43.09 -14.60
C ALA A 397 5.72 -42.76 -13.95
N SER A 398 6.35 -43.74 -13.30
CA SER A 398 7.71 -43.64 -12.74
C SER A 398 8.67 -44.46 -13.61
N GLY A 399 9.76 -43.83 -14.06
CA GLY A 399 10.72 -44.44 -14.99
C GLY A 399 12.12 -43.87 -14.77
N CYS A 400 13.09 -44.76 -14.56
CA CYS A 400 14.47 -44.43 -14.17
C CYS A 400 15.42 -44.36 -15.38
N ARG A 401 16.63 -43.79 -15.20
CA ARG A 401 17.79 -43.76 -16.14
C ARG A 401 17.64 -42.77 -17.32
N SER A 402 18.70 -42.22 -17.95
CA SER A 402 20.12 -42.02 -17.55
C SER A 402 20.87 -41.14 -18.59
N SER A 403 21.88 -40.39 -18.13
CA SER A 403 23.15 -40.00 -18.83
C SER A 403 23.16 -39.64 -20.33
N ALA A 404 23.72 -38.46 -20.63
CA ALA A 404 24.26 -38.00 -21.93
C ALA A 404 23.23 -37.85 -23.09
N GLY A 405 23.52 -37.12 -24.18
CA GLY A 405 24.63 -36.20 -24.46
C GLY A 405 24.67 -35.79 -25.95
N ALA A 406 25.42 -34.72 -26.26
CA ALA A 406 25.80 -34.26 -27.60
C ALA A 406 24.71 -33.91 -28.65
N ALA A 407 24.69 -32.61 -29.00
CA ALA A 407 24.41 -32.00 -30.29
C ALA A 407 23.91 -32.83 -31.50
N CYS A 408 22.91 -32.28 -32.21
CA CYS A 408 22.85 -32.37 -33.67
C CYS A 408 22.44 -31.01 -34.26
N ALA A 409 23.12 -30.58 -35.33
CA ALA A 409 22.84 -29.33 -36.02
C ALA A 409 22.55 -29.56 -37.51
N ARG A 410 21.50 -28.91 -38.01
CA ARG A 410 21.23 -28.51 -39.40
C ARG A 410 20.01 -27.57 -39.38
N ARG A 411 20.15 -26.36 -39.91
CA ARG A 411 19.65 -25.96 -41.26
C ARG A 411 18.21 -26.43 -41.46
N ALA A 412 17.19 -25.58 -41.24
CA ALA A 412 16.83 -24.36 -41.97
C ALA A 412 16.32 -24.63 -43.39
N ASP A 413 15.05 -24.30 -43.59
CA ASP A 413 14.45 -24.02 -44.89
C ASP A 413 13.48 -22.84 -44.74
N ALA A 414 13.24 -22.09 -45.81
CA ALA A 414 12.53 -20.82 -45.78
C ALA A 414 11.31 -20.81 -46.71
N VAL A 415 10.18 -20.32 -46.20
CA VAL A 415 9.00 -20.03 -47.03
C VAL A 415 8.85 -18.52 -47.16
N ARG A 416 9.11 -18.00 -48.36
CA ARG A 416 8.62 -16.68 -48.77
C ARG A 416 7.13 -16.78 -49.08
N CYS A 417 6.38 -15.74 -48.75
CA CYS A 417 5.27 -15.30 -49.58
C CYS A 417 5.36 -13.77 -49.69
N SER A 418 5.05 -13.22 -50.86
CA SER A 418 5.42 -11.84 -51.20
C SER A 418 4.46 -11.20 -52.21
N GLU A 419 4.22 -9.91 -52.02
CA GLU A 419 3.46 -9.02 -52.92
C GLU A 419 1.93 -9.30 -52.97
N ARG A 420 1.06 -8.37 -53.41
CA ARG A 420 1.30 -7.09 -54.10
C ARG A 420 0.15 -6.08 -53.91
N SER A 421 0.47 -4.78 -53.81
CA SER A 421 -0.35 -3.59 -54.19
C SER A 421 -1.78 -3.43 -53.57
N SER A 422 -2.42 -2.26 -53.46
CA SER A 422 -2.32 -0.91 -54.06
C SER A 422 -3.00 0.10 -53.09
N SER A 423 -3.06 1.43 -53.23
CA SER A 423 -2.30 2.51 -53.90
C SER A 423 -3.02 3.85 -53.62
N CYS A 424 -2.36 5.01 -53.77
CA CYS A 424 -2.97 6.38 -53.70
C CYS A 424 -3.47 6.81 -52.30
N SER A 425 -3.63 8.10 -51.94
CA SER A 425 -3.11 9.39 -52.45
C SER A 425 -3.42 10.49 -51.40
N ALA A 426 -2.74 11.64 -51.29
CA ALA A 426 -1.47 12.11 -51.86
C ALA A 426 -0.93 13.28 -50.98
N ALA A 427 0.31 13.72 -51.20
CA ALA A 427 0.94 14.80 -50.43
C ALA A 427 0.69 16.21 -51.01
N ARG A 428 0.72 17.24 -50.16
CA ARG A 428 1.07 18.64 -50.51
C ARG A 428 1.76 19.32 -49.33
N ALA A 429 2.75 20.17 -49.62
CA ALA A 429 3.53 20.92 -48.63
C ALA A 429 3.57 22.41 -49.02
N SER A 430 3.61 23.30 -48.02
CA SER A 430 3.83 24.75 -48.23
C SER A 430 4.19 25.47 -46.93
N SER A 431 5.13 26.41 -47.02
CA SER A 431 5.67 27.35 -46.01
C SER A 431 6.61 28.34 -46.76
N PRO A 432 7.12 29.47 -46.21
CA PRO A 432 6.86 30.18 -44.93
C PRO A 432 6.63 31.73 -45.10
N ILE A 433 6.89 32.53 -44.03
CA ILE A 433 7.25 34.00 -43.94
C ILE A 433 6.20 35.10 -44.33
N PRO A 434 6.38 36.42 -43.98
CA PRO A 434 6.97 37.08 -42.77
C PRO A 434 6.26 38.38 -42.22
N GLY A 435 6.64 38.86 -41.01
CA GLY A 435 6.49 40.28 -40.53
C GLY A 435 5.12 40.70 -39.95
N ARG A 436 4.91 41.80 -39.19
CA ARG A 436 5.70 42.90 -38.55
C ARG A 436 4.99 43.26 -37.20
N ALA A 437 5.63 43.56 -36.06
CA ALA A 437 6.32 44.78 -35.59
C ALA A 437 5.41 45.98 -35.16
N ALA A 438 5.85 46.75 -34.14
CA ALA A 438 5.20 47.92 -33.47
C ALA A 438 4.07 47.59 -32.44
N SER A 439 3.80 48.35 -31.36
CA SER A 439 4.58 49.40 -30.62
C SER A 439 3.92 49.77 -29.27
N SER A 440 4.70 50.14 -28.25
CA SER A 440 4.25 50.93 -27.06
C SER A 440 4.47 52.45 -27.33
N PRO A 441 3.82 53.41 -26.63
CA PRO A 441 4.22 53.79 -25.25
C PRO A 441 3.15 54.45 -24.32
N GLY A 442 3.51 54.66 -23.05
CA GLY A 442 2.94 55.68 -22.13
C GLY A 442 1.63 55.33 -21.38
N ALA A 443 1.28 55.97 -20.26
CA ALA A 443 2.06 56.82 -19.34
C ALA A 443 1.39 56.91 -17.95
N SER A 444 2.15 57.22 -16.89
CA SER A 444 1.71 57.50 -15.50
C SER A 444 1.25 58.98 -15.34
N PRO A 445 0.97 59.54 -14.12
CA PRO A 445 0.86 58.95 -12.77
C PRO A 445 -0.35 59.45 -11.91
N SER A 446 -0.53 58.86 -10.72
CA SER A 446 -0.99 59.62 -9.53
C SER A 446 -0.64 58.93 -8.20
N THR A 447 -0.29 59.74 -7.20
CA THR A 447 0.15 59.41 -5.82
C THR A 447 -0.08 60.65 -4.93
N PRO A 448 0.00 60.61 -3.58
CA PRO A 448 0.04 59.46 -2.65
C PRO A 448 -1.05 59.57 -1.54
N SER A 449 -1.07 58.64 -0.58
CA SER A 449 -1.58 58.91 0.76
C SER A 449 -0.73 58.25 1.86
N SER A 450 -0.20 59.08 2.75
CA SER A 450 0.26 58.73 4.10
C SER A 450 -0.89 58.97 5.11
N SER A 451 -0.88 58.58 6.38
CA SER A 451 0.18 58.09 7.27
C SER A 451 -0.41 57.22 8.41
N ASN A 452 0.42 56.81 9.39
CA ASN A 452 0.09 56.19 10.68
C ASN A 452 -0.31 54.69 10.63
N GLY A 453 0.28 53.75 11.40
CA GLY A 453 1.49 53.80 12.23
C GLY A 453 1.27 53.54 13.73
N ALA A 454 1.44 52.29 14.19
CA ALA A 454 1.68 51.90 15.59
C ALA A 454 2.24 50.45 15.67
N HIS A 455 2.92 50.08 16.77
CA HIS A 455 3.69 48.83 16.91
C HIS A 455 2.93 47.66 17.59
N PRO A 456 3.38 46.40 17.39
CA PRO A 456 2.83 45.21 18.05
C PRO A 456 3.41 44.96 19.47
N PRO A 457 2.74 44.16 20.32
CA PRO A 457 3.21 43.85 21.66
C PRO A 457 4.37 42.83 21.69
N ARG A 458 5.33 43.03 22.60
CA ARG A 458 6.31 42.01 23.03
C ARG A 458 6.04 41.57 24.48
N PRO A 459 6.39 40.33 24.86
CA PRO A 459 5.99 39.75 26.15
C PRO A 459 6.84 40.25 27.33
N ARG A 460 6.24 40.30 28.53
CA ARG A 460 6.96 40.44 29.80
C ARG A 460 7.25 39.07 30.43
N ARG A 461 8.44 38.94 31.03
CA ARG A 461 8.87 37.84 31.92
C ARG A 461 9.00 38.36 33.36
N ARG A 462 9.19 37.43 34.31
CA ARG A 462 9.27 37.61 35.79
C ARG A 462 7.89 37.78 36.44
N SER A 463 7.65 37.36 37.68
CA SER A 463 8.55 36.80 38.72
C SER A 463 7.98 35.52 39.36
N ALA A 464 8.70 34.92 40.32
CA ALA A 464 8.38 33.60 40.88
C ALA A 464 7.91 33.65 42.36
N ALA A 465 7.07 32.68 42.72
CA ALA A 465 6.88 32.10 44.07
C ALA A 465 6.37 33.02 45.21
N PRO A 466 5.98 32.49 46.40
CA PRO A 466 5.62 31.10 46.73
C PRO A 466 4.21 30.94 47.39
N ARG A 467 3.58 29.78 47.22
CA ARG A 467 3.05 28.92 48.31
C ARG A 467 2.56 27.58 47.75
#